data_AF-A0A421DAY0-F1
#
_entry.id   AF-A0A421DAY0-F1
#
_cell.length_a   1.000
_cell.length_b   1.000
_cell.length_c   1.000
_cell.angle_alpha   90.00
_cell.angle_beta   90.00
_cell.angle_gamma   90.00
#
_symmetry.space_group_name_H-M   'P 1'
#
loop_
_entity.id
_entity.type
_entity.pdbx_description
1 polymer ?
#
loop_
_entity_poly.entity_id
_entity_poly.type
_entity_poly.pdbx_seq_one_letter_code
_entity_poly.pdbx_strand_id
1 'polypeptide(L)'
;MVNLRLAVETSIAQVEEHYESLINPIAQKHGMEFEGFHSSYDSPERRKISLFGVDALEPAPVSPTDAEPFQVLAGTIKNTLKPLDKDEEIIVTPYLMPANTDTKFFWVLTKNIYRFTPITEELGPESQPSTYNR
;
A
#
# COMPACT_ATOMS: atom_id res chain seq x y z
N MET A 1 -20.28 2.86 -4.08
CA MET A 1 -18.83 2.94 -4.36
C MET A 1 -18.11 2.33 -3.19
N VAL A 2 -17.17 1.40 -3.43
CA VAL A 2 -16.39 0.71 -2.40
C VAL A 2 -14.92 1.06 -2.65
N ASN A 3 -14.20 1.50 -1.63
CA ASN A 3 -12.76 1.76 -1.71
C ASN A 3 -12.03 0.59 -1.07
N LEU A 4 -11.14 -0.05 -1.82
CA LEU A 4 -10.37 -1.21 -1.38
C LEU A 4 -8.88 -0.87 -1.36
N ARG A 5 -8.21 -1.27 -0.28
CA ARG A 5 -6.74 -1.35 -0.23
C ARG A 5 -6.36 -2.79 -0.52
N LEU A 6 -5.64 -3.01 -1.62
CA LEU A 6 -5.16 -4.33 -1.99
C LEU A 6 -3.96 -4.69 -1.11
N ALA A 7 -3.99 -5.92 -0.59
CA ALA A 7 -2.84 -6.52 0.07
C ALA A 7 -1.74 -6.79 -0.96
N VAL A 8 -0.49 -6.89 -0.50
CA VAL A 8 0.69 -6.96 -1.39
C VAL A 8 0.75 -8.29 -2.15
N GLU A 9 0.11 -9.32 -1.61
CA GLU A 9 0.00 -10.67 -2.11
C GLU A 9 -1.23 -10.92 -3.01
N THR A 10 -2.09 -9.92 -3.17
CA THR A 10 -3.34 -10.02 -3.93
C THR A 10 -3.26 -9.18 -5.21
N SER A 11 -3.92 -9.61 -6.28
CA SER A 11 -4.05 -8.81 -7.51
C SER A 11 -5.44 -8.23 -7.71
N ILE A 12 -5.56 -7.26 -8.63
CA ILE A 12 -6.87 -6.75 -9.07
C ILE A 12 -7.73 -7.90 -9.57
N ALA A 13 -7.17 -8.77 -10.41
CA ALA A 13 -7.90 -9.89 -11.01
C ALA A 13 -8.54 -10.81 -9.95
N GLN A 14 -7.82 -11.10 -8.86
CA GLN A 14 -8.36 -11.91 -7.75
C GLN A 14 -9.49 -11.20 -7.01
N VAL A 15 -9.41 -9.88 -6.84
CA VAL A 15 -10.49 -9.08 -6.25
C VAL A 15 -11.70 -9.07 -7.17
N GLU A 16 -11.51 -8.82 -8.46
CA GLU A 16 -12.58 -8.82 -9.45
C GLU A 16 -13.30 -10.17 -9.49
N GLU A 17 -12.56 -11.28 -9.63
CA GLU A 17 -13.10 -12.65 -9.60
C GLU A 17 -13.90 -12.91 -8.31
N HIS A 18 -13.37 -12.49 -7.15
CA HIS A 18 -14.07 -12.64 -5.89
C HIS A 18 -15.42 -11.90 -5.87
N TYR A 19 -15.46 -10.64 -6.30
CA TYR A 19 -16.70 -9.87 -6.35
C TYR A 19 -17.70 -10.43 -7.36
N GLU A 20 -17.25 -10.87 -8.53
CA GLU A 20 -18.14 -11.52 -9.50
C GLU A 20 -18.73 -12.82 -8.94
N SER A 21 -17.92 -13.63 -8.24
CA SER A 21 -18.38 -14.88 -7.62
C SER A 21 -19.48 -14.66 -6.57
N LEU A 22 -19.45 -13.53 -5.87
CA LEU A 22 -20.44 -13.15 -4.87
C LEU A 22 -21.72 -12.57 -5.49
N ILE A 23 -21.58 -11.77 -6.55
CA ILE A 23 -22.67 -10.94 -7.08
C ILE A 23 -23.44 -11.68 -8.18
N ASN A 24 -22.79 -12.50 -8.99
CA ASN A 24 -23.43 -13.25 -10.06
C ASN A 24 -24.61 -14.14 -9.55
N PRO A 25 -24.47 -14.92 -8.45
CA PRO A 25 -25.59 -15.68 -7.90
C PRO A 25 -26.77 -14.81 -7.44
N ILE A 26 -26.49 -13.60 -6.96
CA ILE A 26 -27.52 -12.65 -6.52
C ILE A 26 -28.27 -12.11 -7.75
N ALA A 27 -27.56 -11.73 -8.81
CA ALA A 27 -28.17 -11.28 -10.06
C ALA A 27 -29.10 -12.37 -10.64
N GLN A 28 -28.61 -13.61 -10.71
CA GLN A 28 -29.39 -14.77 -11.19
C GLN A 28 -30.65 -15.00 -10.33
N LYS A 29 -30.50 -15.00 -9.00
CA LYS A 29 -31.63 -15.19 -8.06
C LYS A 29 -32.74 -14.18 -8.26
N HIS A 30 -32.39 -12.95 -8.65
CA HIS A 30 -33.35 -11.86 -8.83
C HIS A 30 -33.77 -11.66 -10.30
N GLY A 31 -33.33 -12.51 -11.23
CA GLY A 31 -33.62 -12.39 -12.66
C GLY A 31 -33.10 -11.06 -13.22
N MET A 32 -31.89 -10.67 -12.82
CA MET A 32 -31.16 -9.51 -13.33
C MET A 32 -30.02 -9.99 -14.21
N GLU A 33 -29.71 -9.23 -15.24
CA GLU A 33 -28.48 -9.43 -16.00
C GLU A 33 -27.25 -9.01 -15.18
N PHE A 34 -26.15 -9.71 -15.37
CA PHE A 34 -24.89 -9.43 -14.71
C PHE A 34 -23.83 -9.04 -15.73
N GLU A 35 -23.28 -7.83 -15.59
CA GLU A 35 -22.14 -7.32 -16.33
C GLU A 35 -20.94 -7.26 -15.38
N GLY A 36 -20.03 -8.23 -15.49
CA GLY A 36 -18.76 -8.26 -14.76
C GLY A 36 -17.76 -7.19 -15.21
N PHE A 37 -16.60 -7.12 -14.54
CA PHE A 37 -15.58 -6.06 -14.68
C PHE A 37 -14.99 -5.93 -16.10
N HIS A 38 -15.04 -6.99 -16.90
CA HIS A 38 -14.54 -7.00 -18.28
C HIS A 38 -15.65 -7.12 -19.34
N SER A 39 -16.90 -6.83 -18.97
CA SER A 39 -18.03 -6.82 -19.91
C SER A 39 -17.96 -5.64 -20.88
N SER A 40 -18.71 -5.70 -21.98
CA SER A 40 -18.82 -4.54 -22.89
C SER A 40 -19.76 -3.43 -22.37
N TYR A 41 -20.57 -3.74 -21.35
CA TYR A 41 -21.55 -2.84 -20.71
C TYR A 41 -22.68 -2.33 -21.62
N ASP A 42 -22.88 -2.96 -22.78
CA ASP A 42 -23.79 -2.49 -23.82
C ASP A 42 -25.21 -3.08 -23.72
N SER A 43 -25.50 -3.86 -22.67
CA SER A 43 -26.80 -4.53 -22.62
C SER A 43 -27.97 -3.53 -22.58
N PRO A 44 -28.99 -3.70 -23.44
CA PRO A 44 -30.21 -2.91 -23.41
C PRO A 44 -31.14 -3.28 -22.24
N GLU A 45 -30.84 -4.32 -21.47
CA GLU A 45 -31.65 -4.75 -20.34
C GLU A 45 -31.68 -3.70 -19.23
N ARG A 46 -32.88 -3.36 -18.77
CA ARG A 46 -33.07 -2.37 -17.70
C ARG A 46 -32.75 -2.91 -16.32
N ARG A 47 -32.85 -4.22 -16.12
CA ARG A 47 -32.65 -4.88 -14.83
C ARG A 47 -31.29 -5.56 -14.82
N LYS A 48 -30.25 -4.78 -14.56
CA LYS A 48 -28.87 -5.27 -14.55
C LYS A 48 -28.05 -4.81 -13.35
N ILE A 49 -27.02 -5.58 -13.03
CA ILE A 49 -25.96 -5.21 -12.10
C ILE A 49 -24.66 -5.17 -12.90
N SER A 50 -23.99 -4.02 -12.87
CA SER A 50 -22.72 -3.81 -13.57
C SER A 50 -21.63 -3.49 -12.57
N LEU A 51 -20.49 -4.18 -12.68
CA LEU A 51 -19.30 -3.93 -11.87
C LEU A 51 -18.22 -3.32 -12.73
N PHE A 52 -17.57 -2.27 -12.25
CA PHE A 52 -16.43 -1.65 -12.93
C PHE A 52 -15.43 -1.11 -11.91
N GLY A 53 -14.15 -1.20 -12.24
CA GLY A 53 -13.07 -0.59 -11.48
C GLY A 53 -12.85 0.87 -11.90
N VAL A 54 -12.53 1.73 -10.94
CA VAL A 54 -12.08 3.10 -11.20
C VAL A 54 -10.69 3.24 -10.57
N ASP A 55 -9.72 3.70 -11.38
CA ASP A 55 -8.32 3.85 -10.94
C ASP A 55 -7.73 2.60 -10.29
N ALA A 56 -8.13 1.41 -10.77
CA ALA A 56 -7.63 0.14 -10.26
C ALA A 56 -6.10 0.07 -10.45
N LEU A 57 -5.39 -0.28 -9.37
CA LEU A 57 -3.94 -0.26 -9.34
C LEU A 57 -3.43 -1.52 -8.66
N GLU A 58 -2.54 -2.24 -9.36
CA GLU A 58 -1.87 -3.41 -8.80
C GLU A 58 -0.98 -3.00 -7.62
N PRO A 59 -0.68 -3.92 -6.68
CA PRO A 59 0.28 -3.64 -5.63
C PRO A 59 1.61 -3.14 -6.19
N ALA A 60 2.24 -2.22 -5.45
CA ALA A 60 3.55 -1.72 -5.84
C ALA A 60 4.57 -2.88 -5.87
N PRO A 61 5.47 -2.92 -6.88
CA PRO A 61 6.59 -3.84 -6.85
C PRO A 61 7.43 -3.64 -5.59
N VAL A 62 7.93 -4.73 -5.02
CA VAL A 62 8.82 -4.68 -3.85
C VAL A 62 10.16 -4.10 -4.27
N SER A 63 10.57 -2.99 -3.63
CA SER A 63 11.89 -2.41 -3.85
C SER A 63 12.97 -3.24 -3.15
N PRO A 64 14.11 -3.48 -3.81
CA PRO A 64 15.17 -4.35 -3.28
C PRO A 64 15.84 -3.70 -2.06
N THR A 65 16.14 -4.47 -1.03
CA THR A 65 16.83 -3.98 0.18
C THR A 65 18.30 -4.38 0.23
N ASP A 66 18.74 -5.19 -0.73
CA ASP A 66 20.10 -5.64 -0.93
C ASP A 66 20.84 -4.85 -2.03
N ALA A 67 20.12 -4.02 -2.81
CA ALA A 67 20.69 -3.22 -3.89
C ALA A 67 21.54 -2.03 -3.38
N GLU A 68 22.55 -1.66 -4.16
CA GLU A 68 23.46 -0.54 -3.87
C GLU A 68 22.72 0.78 -3.52
N PRO A 69 21.64 1.18 -4.21
CA PRO A 69 20.92 2.40 -3.87
C PRO A 69 20.31 2.38 -2.45
N PHE A 70 19.85 1.22 -1.98
CA PHE A 70 19.35 1.09 -0.61
C PHE A 70 20.50 1.18 0.40
N GLN A 71 21.65 0.57 0.10
CA GLN A 71 22.83 0.64 0.96
C GLN A 71 23.35 2.07 1.09
N VAL A 72 23.40 2.83 -0.01
CA VAL A 72 23.76 4.26 -0.02
C VAL A 72 22.78 5.08 0.83
N LEU A 73 21.47 4.86 0.66
CA LEU A 73 20.45 5.53 1.46
C LEU A 73 20.63 5.23 2.96
N ALA A 74 20.76 3.95 3.32
CA ALA A 74 20.92 3.51 4.71
C ALA A 74 22.22 4.04 5.34
N GLY A 75 23.33 4.00 4.62
CA GLY A 75 24.61 4.57 5.07
C GLY A 75 24.54 6.09 5.26
N THR A 76 23.85 6.79 4.36
CA THR A 76 23.64 8.24 4.45
C THR A 76 22.81 8.59 5.69
N ILE A 77 21.69 7.89 5.92
CA ILE A 77 20.85 8.10 7.11
C ILE A 77 21.67 7.91 8.39
N LYS A 78 22.41 6.80 8.51
CA LYS A 78 23.25 6.51 9.67
C LYS A 78 24.29 7.61 9.90
N ASN A 79 24.98 8.05 8.85
CA ASN A 79 26.05 9.05 8.98
C ASN A 79 25.50 10.45 9.33
N THR A 80 24.37 10.84 8.73
CA THR A 80 23.80 12.19 8.92
C THR A 80 23.06 12.35 10.24
N LEU A 81 22.40 11.30 10.73
CA LEU A 81 21.60 11.37 11.97
C LEU A 81 22.37 10.97 13.22
N LYS A 82 23.53 10.29 13.10
CA LYS A 82 24.38 9.93 14.25
C LYS A 82 24.67 11.06 15.26
N PRO A 83 24.79 12.35 14.86
CA PRO A 83 24.99 13.43 15.82
C PRO A 83 23.77 13.75 16.71
N LEU A 84 22.57 13.30 16.34
CA LEU A 84 21.33 13.57 17.07
C LEU A 84 21.18 12.65 18.30
N ASP A 85 21.68 11.42 18.22
CA ASP A 85 21.74 10.47 19.33
C ASP A 85 23.18 10.01 19.50
N LYS A 86 23.92 10.71 20.37
CA LYS A 86 25.38 10.57 20.48
C LYS A 86 25.83 9.20 21.02
N ASP A 87 24.92 8.45 21.63
CA ASP A 87 25.24 7.23 22.37
C ASP A 87 24.49 5.98 21.86
N GLU A 88 23.67 6.08 20.79
CA GLU A 88 22.85 4.97 20.32
C GLU A 88 23.10 4.59 18.84
N GLU A 89 23.09 3.29 18.56
CA GLU A 89 23.26 2.77 17.21
C GLU A 89 21.98 3.02 16.39
N ILE A 90 22.10 3.83 15.33
CA ILE A 90 20.97 4.07 14.43
C ILE A 90 20.71 2.83 13.57
N ILE A 91 19.56 2.22 13.81
CA ILE A 91 19.06 1.10 13.02
C ILE A 91 18.27 1.65 11.83
N VAL A 92 18.57 1.16 10.63
CA VAL A 92 17.78 1.45 9.42
C VAL A 92 17.14 0.15 8.97
N THR A 93 15.81 0.11 9.00
CA THR A 93 15.02 -1.05 8.56
C THR A 93 14.05 -0.65 7.45
N PRO A 94 13.81 -1.53 6.46
CA PRO A 94 12.71 -1.31 5.52
C PRO A 94 11.36 -1.38 6.25
N TYR A 95 10.40 -0.59 5.77
CA TYR A 95 9.01 -0.60 6.24
C TYR A 95 8.06 -0.49 5.04
N LEU A 96 6.92 -1.20 5.11
CA LEU A 96 5.89 -1.15 4.08
C LEU A 96 5.04 0.11 4.26
N MET A 97 5.09 1.01 3.28
CA MET A 97 4.32 2.24 3.31
C MET A 97 3.16 2.16 2.29
N PRO A 98 1.89 2.23 2.73
CA PRO A 98 0.72 1.90 1.90
C PRO A 98 0.25 3.01 0.95
N ALA A 99 0.82 4.22 1.02
CA ALA A 99 0.42 5.36 0.20
C ALA A 99 1.28 5.46 -1.07
N ASN A 100 0.68 5.43 -2.26
CA ASN A 100 1.40 5.36 -3.54
C ASN A 100 1.00 6.50 -4.50
N THR A 101 1.26 7.76 -4.13
CA THR A 101 0.93 8.93 -4.96
C THR A 101 1.74 8.97 -6.26
N ASP A 102 3.01 9.38 -6.19
CA ASP A 102 3.84 9.56 -7.39
C ASP A 102 4.57 8.27 -7.79
N THR A 103 4.75 7.35 -6.84
CA THR A 103 5.56 6.13 -7.03
C THR A 103 5.08 5.26 -8.18
N LYS A 104 3.76 5.22 -8.42
CA LYS A 104 3.17 4.42 -9.51
C LYS A 104 3.68 4.81 -10.89
N PHE A 105 4.01 6.07 -11.09
CA PHE A 105 4.53 6.57 -12.36
C PHE A 105 6.01 6.21 -12.57
N PHE A 106 6.73 5.86 -11.50
CA PHE A 106 8.14 5.45 -11.56
C PHE A 106 8.34 3.94 -11.69
N TRP A 107 7.30 3.12 -11.51
CA TRP A 107 7.40 1.65 -11.51
C TRP A 107 8.04 1.08 -12.79
N VAL A 108 7.75 1.68 -13.95
CA VAL A 108 8.32 1.27 -15.25
C VAL A 108 9.77 1.73 -15.42
N LEU A 109 10.19 2.77 -14.69
CA LEU A 109 11.51 3.39 -14.83
C LEU A 109 12.58 2.73 -13.98
N THR A 110 12.24 2.31 -12.76
CA THR A 110 13.19 1.69 -11.83
C THR A 110 12.51 0.83 -10.78
N LYS A 111 13.22 -0.21 -10.31
CA LYS A 111 12.82 -1.02 -9.15
C LYS A 111 13.23 -0.39 -7.81
N ASN A 112 14.16 0.56 -7.84
CA ASN A 112 14.76 1.20 -6.67
C ASN A 112 13.96 2.44 -6.25
N ILE A 113 12.80 2.25 -5.64
CA ILE A 113 11.90 3.33 -5.20
C ILE A 113 11.80 3.30 -3.68
N TYR A 114 12.46 4.24 -3.02
CA TYR A 114 12.48 4.29 -1.55
C TYR A 114 11.83 5.58 -1.06
N ARG A 115 11.09 5.47 0.03
CA ARG A 115 10.55 6.61 0.78
C ARG A 115 11.09 6.54 2.20
N PHE A 116 11.59 7.68 2.65
CA PHE A 116 12.22 7.81 3.96
C PHE A 116 11.59 8.99 4.70
N THR A 117 11.19 8.74 5.93
CA THR A 117 10.85 9.75 6.93
C THR A 117 11.45 9.27 8.24
N PRO A 118 12.28 10.06 8.93
CA PRO A 118 12.75 9.69 10.27
C PRO A 118 11.55 9.66 11.21
N ILE A 119 11.43 8.61 12.01
CA ILE A 119 10.46 8.51 13.10
C ILE A 119 11.27 8.61 14.38
N THR A 120 11.07 9.69 15.14
CA THR A 120 11.56 9.80 16.50
C THR A 120 10.50 9.26 17.44
N GLU A 121 10.86 8.32 18.30
CA GLU A 121 9.99 7.94 19.41
C GLU A 121 9.95 9.11 20.40
N GLU A 122 8.96 9.99 20.29
CA GLU A 122 8.59 10.80 21.45
C GLU A 122 7.92 9.86 22.44
N LEU A 123 8.73 9.34 23.36
CA LEU A 123 8.27 8.71 24.59
C LEU A 123 7.16 9.59 25.19
N GLY A 124 5.94 9.08 25.20
CA GLY A 124 4.79 9.78 25.78
C GLY A 124 5.07 10.19 27.23
N PRO A 125 4.31 11.14 27.80
CA PRO A 125 4.56 11.72 29.11
C PRO A 125 4.63 10.72 30.29
N GLU A 126 4.26 9.45 30.08
CA GLU A 126 4.38 8.37 31.08
C GLU A 126 5.81 7.79 31.23
N SER A 127 6.74 8.17 30.36
CA SER A 127 8.10 7.59 30.33
C SER A 127 9.16 8.41 31.06
N GLN A 128 8.79 9.53 31.68
CA GLN A 128 9.74 10.28 32.49
C GLN A 128 9.96 9.56 33.83
N PRO A 129 11.18 9.12 34.18
CA PRO A 129 11.44 8.60 35.51
C PRO A 129 11.12 9.69 36.52
N SER A 130 10.25 9.36 37.48
CA SER A 130 9.85 10.21 38.60
C SER A 130 11.10 10.86 39.21
N THR A 131 11.27 12.16 38.96
CA THR A 131 12.25 12.96 39.70
C THR A 131 11.71 13.09 41.12
N TYR A 132 12.16 12.18 41.98
CA TYR A 132 11.93 12.26 43.41
C TYR A 132 12.67 13.48 43.95
N ASN A 133 11.92 14.39 44.58
CA ASN A 133 12.45 15.52 45.34
C ASN A 133 13.49 15.05 46.37
N ARG A 134 14.67 15.68 46.36
CA ARG A 134 15.32 16.32 47.52
C ARG A 134 16.45 17.24 47.10
#